data_AF-A0AAD7TQZ6-F1
#
_entry.id   AF-A0AAD7TQZ6-F1
#
_cell.length_a   1.000
_cell.length_b   1.000
_cell.length_c   1.000
_cell.angle_alpha   90.00
_cell.angle_beta   90.00
_cell.angle_gamma   90.00
#
_symmetry.space_group_name_H-M   'P 1'
#
loop_
_entity.id
_entity.type
_entity.pdbx_description
1 polymer ?
#
loop_
_entity_poly.entity_id
_entity_poly.type
_entity_poly.pdbx_seq_one_letter_code
_entity_poly.pdbx_strand_id
1 'polypeptide(L)'
;MTEARAEIRRVVRECLCAITDEPTARMRWVKAAYMRDVVARYRVRIEGWPLEDMPFQNPCNLSSVKELKFLILRWTEGKTYFRKITECEFQCMVSDPTPWIGGVEGGQEAGDDV
;
A
#
# COMPACT_ATOMS: atom_id res chain seq x y z
N MET A 1 -19.12 3.41 -14.41
CA MET A 1 -17.70 3.78 -14.12
C MET A 1 -17.47 4.16 -12.65
N THR A 2 -18.46 4.66 -11.92
CA THR A 2 -18.33 5.14 -10.53
C THR A 2 -18.13 4.02 -9.50
N GLU A 3 -18.66 2.83 -9.78
CA GLU A 3 -18.68 1.69 -8.85
C GLU A 3 -17.29 1.13 -8.54
N ALA A 4 -16.49 0.79 -9.57
CA ALA A 4 -15.11 0.32 -9.36
C ALA A 4 -14.23 1.33 -8.61
N ARG A 5 -14.45 2.63 -8.82
CA ARG A 5 -13.75 3.69 -8.08
C ARG A 5 -14.19 3.77 -6.62
N ALA A 6 -15.47 3.54 -6.33
CA ALA A 6 -15.98 3.48 -4.97
C ALA A 6 -15.46 2.24 -4.25
N GLU A 7 -15.45 1.10 -4.95
CA GLU A 7 -14.98 -0.19 -4.45
C GLU A 7 -13.49 -0.15 -4.06
N ILE A 8 -12.60 0.29 -4.96
CA ILE A 8 -11.17 0.37 -4.63
C ILE A 8 -10.89 1.31 -3.45
N ARG A 9 -11.63 2.43 -3.34
CA ARG A 9 -11.51 3.34 -2.19
C ARG A 9 -11.96 2.66 -0.91
N ARG A 10 -13.03 1.86 -0.96
CA ARG A 10 -13.55 1.11 0.17
C ARG A 10 -12.52 0.08 0.62
N VAL A 11 -12.06 -0.77 -0.29
CA VAL A 11 -11.08 -1.84 -0.02
C VAL A 11 -9.80 -1.28 0.57
N VAL A 12 -9.18 -0.27 -0.07
CA VAL A 12 -7.92 0.32 0.44
C VAL A 12 -8.13 0.94 1.81
N ARG A 13 -9.26 1.62 2.05
CA ARG A 13 -9.55 2.20 3.36
C ARG A 13 -9.74 1.12 4.43
N GLU A 14 -10.52 0.09 4.13
CA GLU A 14 -10.76 -1.03 5.05
C GLU A 14 -9.45 -1.73 5.42
N CYS A 15 -8.60 -2.05 4.43
CA CYS A 15 -7.29 -2.64 4.68
C CYS A 15 -6.38 -1.73 5.50
N LEU A 16 -6.36 -0.42 5.21
CA LEU A 16 -5.55 0.53 5.98
C LEU A 16 -6.04 0.64 7.42
N CYS A 17 -7.33 0.87 7.63
CA CYS A 17 -7.90 0.98 8.98
C CYS A 17 -7.69 -0.31 9.79
N ALA A 18 -7.82 -1.47 9.14
CA ALA A 18 -7.62 -2.77 9.79
C ALA A 18 -6.17 -2.97 10.24
N ILE A 19 -5.17 -2.58 9.44
CA ILE A 19 -3.77 -2.77 9.83
C ILE A 19 -3.29 -1.72 10.83
N THR A 20 -3.80 -0.50 10.75
CA THR A 20 -3.39 0.61 11.62
C THR A 20 -4.19 0.68 12.92
N ASP A 21 -5.26 -0.12 13.07
CA ASP A 21 -6.24 -0.03 14.17
C ASP A 21 -6.87 1.37 14.31
N GLU A 22 -6.85 2.14 13.22
CA GLU A 22 -7.23 3.56 13.21
C GLU A 22 -8.38 3.79 12.22
N PRO A 23 -9.63 3.95 12.69
CA PRO A 23 -10.80 4.08 11.81
C PRO A 23 -10.80 5.41 11.01
N THR A 24 -9.98 6.37 11.46
CA THR A 24 -9.80 7.67 10.81
C THR A 24 -8.61 7.71 9.85
N ALA A 25 -7.88 6.60 9.70
CA ALA A 25 -6.75 6.52 8.80
C ALA A 25 -7.15 6.86 7.36
N ARG A 26 -6.34 7.71 6.72
CA ARG A 26 -6.59 8.20 5.37
C ARG A 26 -5.39 7.93 4.49
N MET A 27 -5.66 7.29 3.36
CA MET A 27 -4.65 7.00 2.35
C MET A 27 -4.18 8.28 1.65
N ARG A 28 -2.88 8.36 1.39
CA ARG A 28 -2.24 9.40 0.56
C ARG A 28 -1.55 8.75 -0.63
N TRP A 29 -1.81 9.29 -1.82
CA TRP A 29 -1.31 8.73 -3.08
C TRP A 29 -0.18 9.55 -3.70
N VAL A 30 0.27 10.61 -3.03
CA VAL A 30 1.46 11.39 -3.41
C VAL A 30 2.64 10.83 -2.62
N LYS A 31 3.73 10.42 -3.28
CA LYS A 31 4.91 9.79 -2.63
C LYS A 31 5.33 10.48 -1.33
N ALA A 32 5.52 11.80 -1.36
CA ALA A 32 5.94 12.57 -0.18
C ALA A 32 4.91 12.52 0.97
N ALA A 33 3.62 12.63 0.65
CA ALA A 33 2.54 12.55 1.65
C ALA A 33 2.30 11.12 2.13
N TYR A 34 2.49 10.12 1.27
CA TYR A 34 2.42 8.71 1.61
C TYR A 34 3.51 8.35 2.62
N MET A 35 4.76 8.71 2.34
CA MET A 35 5.88 8.46 3.25
C MET A 35 5.67 9.13 4.61
N ARG A 36 5.12 10.35 4.65
CA ARG A 36 4.92 11.10 5.90
C ARG A 36 3.66 10.68 6.67
N ASP A 37 2.51 10.69 6.01
CA ASP A 37 1.21 10.54 6.67
C ASP A 37 0.78 9.07 6.81
N VAL A 38 1.36 8.17 6.01
CA VAL A 38 1.02 6.74 6.05
C VAL A 38 2.17 5.94 6.64
N VAL A 39 3.34 5.98 6.01
CA VAL A 39 4.46 5.12 6.39
C VAL A 39 5.13 5.57 7.68
N ALA A 40 5.49 6.84 7.82
CA ALA A 40 6.11 7.35 9.04
C ALA A 40 5.13 7.36 10.22
N ARG A 41 3.87 7.72 9.97
CA ARG A 41 2.84 7.83 11.02
C ARG A 41 2.37 6.48 11.55
N TYR A 42 2.04 5.54 10.66
CA TYR A 42 1.43 4.26 11.06
C TYR A 42 2.40 3.09 10.98
N ARG A 43 3.64 3.31 10.50
CA ARG A 43 4.62 2.24 10.27
C ARG A 43 4.07 1.13 9.36
N VAL A 44 3.35 1.51 8.31
CA VAL A 44 2.81 0.58 7.31
C VAL A 44 3.26 0.95 5.90
N ARG A 45 3.57 -0.06 5.09
CA ARG A 45 3.98 0.06 3.69
C ARG A 45 3.05 -0.76 2.80
N ILE A 46 2.90 -0.37 1.53
CA ILE A 46 2.25 -1.18 0.51
C ILE A 46 3.27 -2.15 -0.07
N GLU A 47 2.89 -3.42 -0.10
CA GLU A 47 3.62 -4.52 -0.71
C GLU A 47 2.92 -4.94 -2.00
N GLY A 48 3.69 -5.40 -3.00
CA GLY A 48 3.17 -6.01 -4.22
C GLY A 48 2.34 -5.07 -5.12
N TRP A 49 2.61 -3.76 -5.05
CA TRP A 49 2.04 -2.81 -6.00
C TRP A 49 2.69 -2.99 -7.39
N PRO A 50 1.92 -3.05 -8.48
CA PRO A 50 2.46 -3.18 -9.82
C PRO A 50 3.05 -1.90 -10.40
N LEU A 51 4.24 -1.52 -9.93
CA LEU A 51 4.94 -0.36 -10.47
C LEU A 51 5.34 -0.52 -11.94
N GLU A 52 5.51 -1.76 -12.40
CA GLU A 52 5.83 -2.07 -13.82
C GLU A 52 4.63 -1.86 -14.74
N ASP A 53 3.42 -2.24 -14.31
CA ASP A 53 2.22 -2.07 -15.13
C ASP A 53 1.62 -0.66 -15.00
N MET A 54 1.75 -0.03 -13.83
CA MET A 54 1.08 1.24 -13.55
C MET A 54 1.78 2.12 -12.50
N PRO A 55 1.78 3.44 -12.68
CA PRO A 55 2.37 4.35 -11.71
C PRO A 55 1.61 4.34 -10.39
N PHE A 56 2.33 4.52 -9.28
CA PHE A 56 1.69 4.75 -7.99
C PHE A 56 1.00 6.12 -7.99
N GLN A 57 -0.33 6.09 -8.07
CA GLN A 57 -1.18 7.26 -8.02
C GLN A 57 -2.54 6.89 -7.46
N ASN A 58 -3.39 7.89 -7.23
CA ASN A 58 -4.75 7.66 -6.77
C ASN A 58 -5.49 6.79 -7.80
N PRO A 59 -6.03 5.62 -7.42
CA PRO A 59 -6.79 4.77 -8.32
C PRO A 59 -7.96 5.51 -8.99
N CYS A 60 -8.52 6.53 -8.33
CA CYS A 60 -9.61 7.33 -8.89
C CYS A 60 -9.19 8.15 -10.12
N ASN A 61 -7.91 8.49 -10.24
CA ASN A 61 -7.34 9.22 -11.36
C ASN A 61 -6.99 8.29 -12.54
N LEU A 62 -7.07 6.97 -12.35
CA LEU A 62 -6.91 6.02 -13.45
C LEU A 62 -8.08 6.18 -14.44
N SER A 63 -7.71 6.26 -15.71
CA SER A 63 -8.65 6.44 -16.82
C SER A 63 -9.19 5.11 -17.31
N SER A 64 -8.45 4.00 -17.12
CA SER A 64 -8.88 2.68 -17.56
C SER A 64 -9.64 1.93 -16.46
N VAL A 65 -10.85 1.48 -16.79
CA VAL A 65 -11.62 0.57 -15.93
C VAL A 65 -10.91 -0.78 -15.77
N LYS A 66 -10.11 -1.20 -16.77
CA LYS A 66 -9.33 -2.45 -16.68
C LYS A 66 -8.26 -2.37 -15.60
N GLU A 67 -7.52 -1.26 -15.52
CA GLU A 67 -6.50 -1.02 -14.48
C GLU A 67 -7.14 -1.00 -13.08
N LEU A 68 -8.29 -0.33 -12.95
CA LEU A 68 -9.05 -0.31 -11.70
C LEU A 68 -9.46 -1.72 -11.24
N LYS A 69 -10.05 -2.51 -12.13
CA LYS A 69 -10.45 -3.89 -11.82
C LYS A 69 -9.25 -4.77 -11.49
N PHE A 70 -8.13 -4.58 -12.19
CA PHE A 70 -6.90 -5.31 -11.92
C PHE A 70 -6.34 -5.00 -10.52
N LEU A 71 -6.32 -3.72 -10.13
CA LEU A 71 -5.97 -3.35 -8.75
C LEU A 71 -6.92 -3.97 -7.73
N ILE A 72 -8.24 -3.84 -7.92
CA ILE A 72 -9.23 -4.41 -6.99
C ILE A 72 -9.00 -5.90 -6.81
N LEU A 73 -8.75 -6.62 -7.91
CA LEU A 73 -8.44 -8.04 -7.89
C LEU A 73 -7.17 -8.32 -7.05
N ARG A 74 -6.07 -7.59 -7.29
CA ARG A 74 -4.84 -7.76 -6.52
C ARG A 74 -5.01 -7.48 -5.02
N TRP A 75 -5.75 -6.44 -4.66
CA TRP A 75 -6.04 -6.12 -3.26
C TRP A 75 -6.87 -7.22 -2.60
N THR A 76 -7.88 -7.72 -3.31
CA THR A 76 -8.75 -8.81 -2.83
C THR A 76 -8.02 -10.15 -2.74
N GLU A 77 -7.12 -10.45 -3.68
CA GLU A 77 -6.28 -11.65 -3.68
C GLU A 77 -5.10 -11.58 -2.69
N GLY A 78 -4.88 -10.43 -2.04
CA GLY A 78 -3.73 -10.23 -1.15
C GLY A 78 -2.39 -10.13 -1.89
N LYS A 79 -2.39 -9.95 -3.22
CA LYS A 79 -1.17 -9.63 -4.00
C LYS A 79 -0.69 -8.22 -3.74
N THR A 80 -1.62 -7.29 -3.46
CA THR A 80 -1.31 -5.94 -3.00
C THR A 80 -1.94 -5.76 -1.64
N TYR A 81 -1.13 -5.46 -0.64
CA TYR A 81 -1.61 -5.36 0.74
C TYR A 81 -0.77 -4.37 1.53
N PHE A 82 -1.29 -3.94 2.68
CA PHE A 82 -0.49 -3.20 3.64
C PHE A 82 0.26 -4.17 4.54
N ARG A 83 1.54 -3.88 4.81
CA ARG A 83 2.39 -4.61 5.76
C ARG A 83 2.91 -3.63 6.80
N LYS A 84 2.96 -4.06 8.07
CA LYS A 84 3.66 -3.32 9.13
C LYS A 84 5.16 -3.44 8.90
N ILE A 85 5.85 -2.32 8.96
CA ILE A 85 7.31 -2.26 8.83
C ILE A 85 7.95 -1.96 10.18
N THR A 86 9.12 -2.52 10.40
CA THR A 86 9.94 -2.23 11.59
C THR A 86 10.57 -0.84 11.49
N GLU A 87 11.07 -0.34 12.63
CA GLU A 87 11.80 0.93 12.64
C GLU A 87 13.09 0.85 11.81
N CYS A 88 13.77 -0.29 11.81
CA CYS A 88 14.93 -0.55 10.96
C CYS A 88 14.58 -0.46 9.48
N GLU A 89 13.50 -1.12 9.04
CA GLU A 89 13.01 -1.01 7.66
C GLU A 89 12.66 0.43 7.29
N PHE A 90 12.00 1.17 8.20
CA PHE A 90 11.70 2.58 7.98
C PHE A 90 12.96 3.44 7.84
N GLN A 91 13.97 3.24 8.70
CA GLN A 91 15.23 4.00 8.63
C GLN A 91 15.99 3.68 7.34
N CYS A 92 15.99 2.42 6.90
CA CYS A 92 16.52 2.04 5.59
C CYS A 92 15.79 2.75 4.46
N MET A 93 14.45 2.85 4.50
CA MET A 93 13.66 3.59 3.49
C MET A 93 13.87 5.10 3.50
N VAL A 94 14.22 5.69 4.65
CA VAL A 94 14.57 7.11 4.74
C VAL A 94 15.98 7.35 4.20
N SER A 95 16.89 6.40 4.40
CA SER A 95 18.29 6.48 3.99
C SER A 95 18.48 6.14 2.50
N ASP A 96 17.69 5.20 1.97
CA ASP A 96 17.65 4.82 0.56
C ASP A 96 16.24 5.13 -0.02
N PRO A 97 16.11 6.10 -0.95
CA PRO A 97 14.82 6.53 -1.50
C PRO A 97 14.12 5.49 -2.39
N THR A 98 14.69 4.30 -2.54
CA THR A 98 14.24 3.16 -3.36
C THR A 98 14.40 1.88 -2.53
N PRO A 99 13.35 1.16 -2.08
CA PRO A 99 11.97 1.16 -2.57
C PRO A 99 10.94 1.44 -1.45
N TRP A 100 10.19 2.51 -1.62
CA TRP A 100 9.14 2.96 -0.69
C TRP A 100 7.84 2.14 -0.77
N ILE A 101 7.83 1.14 -1.65
CA ILE A 101 6.83 0.09 -1.88
C ILE A 101 7.65 -1.19 -1.95
N GLY A 102 7.25 -2.26 -1.26
CA GLY A 102 8.02 -3.49 -1.35
C GLY A 102 7.64 -4.35 -2.56
N GLY A 103 8.58 -5.22 -2.94
CA GLY A 103 8.47 -6.10 -4.10
C GLY A 103 7.35 -7.14 -3.95
N VAL A 104 7.13 -7.91 -5.02
CA VAL A 104 6.08 -8.95 -5.07
C VAL A 104 6.49 -10.22 -4.29
N GLU A 105 7.65 -10.25 -3.65
CA GLU A 105 8.19 -11.46 -3.02
C GLU A 105 7.83 -11.54 -1.55
N GLY A 106 7.16 -12.66 -1.22
CA GLY A 106 6.53 -12.92 0.06
C GLY A 106 7.47 -13.34 1.16
N GLY A 107 6.87 -13.54 2.33
CA GLY A 107 7.47 -14.24 3.44
C GLY A 107 8.45 -13.39 4.23
N GLN A 108 7.94 -12.61 5.18
CA GLN A 108 8.71 -12.32 6.37
C GLN A 108 8.97 -13.66 7.07
N GLU A 109 10.15 -14.23 6.87
CA GLU A 109 10.77 -15.14 7.81
C GLU A 109 10.84 -14.38 9.14
N ALA A 110 9.86 -14.63 10.01
CA ALA A 110 9.99 -14.33 11.42
C ALA A 110 11.02 -15.31 12.00
N GLY A 111 12.30 -14.98 11.76
CA GLY A 111 13.34 -15.35 12.70
C GLY A 111 13.18 -14.46 13.92
N ASP A 112 12.71 -15.05 15.03
CA ASP A 112 13.16 -14.65 16.35
C ASP A 112 13.35 -15.91 17.18
N ASP A 113 14.64 -16.21 17.37
CA ASP A 113 15.27 -17.10 18.34
C ASP A 113 14.65 -16.98 19.75
N VAL A 114 14.33 -18.12 20.38
CA VAL A 114 15.13 -18.75 21.46
C VAL A 114 14.45 -20.01 22.01
#